data_AF-A0A2G8S2S7-F1
#
_entry.id   AF-A0A2G8S2S7-F1
#
_cell.length_a   1.000
_cell.length_b   1.000
_cell.length_c   1.000
_cell.angle_alpha   90.00
_cell.angle_beta   90.00
_cell.angle_gamma   90.00
#
_symmetry.space_group_name_H-M   'P 1'
#
loop_
_entity.id
_entity.type
_entity.pdbx_description
1 polymer ?
#
loop_
_entity_poly.entity_id
_entity_poly.type
_entity_poly.pdbx_seq_one_letter_code
_entity_poly.pdbx_strand_id
1 'polypeptide(L)'
;MFAARPLLVLASLAVSVFGATYSISDSHVGKDFLSAFTHQAISDPTHGRVNYVSQSTALANNLTFASGDTLILRADDTTVLSASDAGRNSVRLQSKKTYTEHVTIWNIRHMPQGCGTWPAVWEVGSDWPNDGEIDIVEGVNDQTPNQSTLHTNAGCSMPSSRTQTGTSTGTNCDSAATNNAGCGVQAPQSASYGPPFNSAGGGWYAMERTDTSINVWYWLRNAGNVPSDVLNGAATINTSNWGEPFADFPNTDCDITEHFGAHNLIINLTFCGDWAGAVYSSDGCPGDCTTYVDQNPSAFSNAYFDIAWLKIYE
;
A
#
# COMPACT_ATOMS: atom_id res chain seq x y z
N MET A 1 24.93 -48.84 -45.74
CA MET A 1 25.11 -48.59 -44.29
C MET A 1 24.55 -47.21 -44.00
N PHE A 2 23.32 -47.14 -43.48
CA PHE A 2 22.67 -45.87 -43.14
C PHE A 2 22.93 -45.57 -41.66
N ALA A 3 23.65 -44.46 -41.38
CA ALA A 3 23.92 -44.00 -40.04
C ALA A 3 22.71 -43.18 -39.53
N ALA A 4 22.01 -43.71 -38.53
CA ALA A 4 20.96 -42.98 -37.83
C ALA A 4 21.59 -42.00 -36.82
N ARG A 5 21.30 -40.70 -36.96
CA ARG A 5 21.65 -39.68 -35.97
C ARG A 5 20.52 -39.57 -34.94
N PRO A 6 20.80 -39.62 -33.63
CA PRO A 6 19.78 -39.39 -32.62
C PRO A 6 19.44 -37.90 -32.53
N LEU A 7 18.15 -37.59 -32.60
CA LEU A 7 17.59 -36.26 -32.38
C LEU A 7 17.41 -36.09 -30.86
N LEU A 8 18.18 -35.21 -30.22
CA LEU A 8 17.96 -34.82 -28.83
C LEU A 8 16.75 -33.86 -28.80
N VAL A 9 15.64 -34.31 -28.21
CA VAL A 9 14.50 -33.45 -27.89
C VAL A 9 14.77 -32.83 -26.53
N LEU A 10 15.07 -31.53 -26.48
CA LEU A 10 15.01 -30.77 -25.24
C LEU A 10 13.54 -30.65 -24.84
N ALA A 11 13.13 -31.41 -23.82
CA ALA A 11 11.85 -31.20 -23.16
C ALA A 11 12.00 -29.95 -22.27
N SER A 12 11.43 -28.83 -22.71
CA SER A 12 11.19 -27.67 -21.86
C SER A 12 10.18 -28.08 -20.78
N LEU A 13 10.65 -28.24 -19.54
CA LEU A 13 9.80 -28.29 -18.36
C LEU A 13 9.14 -26.91 -18.23
N ALA A 14 7.92 -26.78 -18.76
CA ALA A 14 7.05 -25.70 -18.37
C ALA A 14 6.72 -25.92 -16.89
N VAL A 15 7.28 -25.08 -16.03
CA VAL A 15 6.82 -24.99 -14.64
C VAL A 15 5.42 -24.40 -14.72
N SER A 16 4.42 -25.24 -14.49
CA SER A 16 3.05 -24.78 -14.33
C SER A 16 3.01 -23.95 -13.05
N VAL A 17 3.01 -22.62 -13.17
CA VAL A 17 2.54 -21.77 -12.08
C VAL A 17 1.07 -22.15 -11.88
N PHE A 18 0.74 -22.71 -10.72
CA PHE A 18 -0.66 -22.92 -10.35
C PHE A 18 -1.30 -21.54 -10.23
N GLY A 19 -2.00 -21.09 -11.26
CA GLY A 19 -2.77 -19.85 -11.19
C GLY A 19 -3.89 -20.01 -10.19
N ALA A 20 -3.89 -19.19 -9.15
CA ALA A 20 -4.98 -19.16 -8.19
C ALA A 20 -6.15 -18.35 -8.77
N THR A 21 -7.32 -18.97 -8.76
CA THR A 21 -8.57 -18.32 -9.14
C THR A 21 -9.30 -17.97 -7.87
N TYR A 22 -9.60 -16.69 -7.68
CA TYR A 22 -10.26 -16.20 -6.47
C TYR A 22 -11.66 -15.68 -6.80
N SER A 23 -12.57 -15.78 -5.83
CA SER A 23 -13.91 -15.20 -5.93
C SER A 23 -14.03 -14.02 -4.98
N ILE A 24 -14.81 -13.02 -5.37
CA ILE A 24 -14.99 -11.82 -4.53
C ILE A 24 -15.61 -12.21 -3.19
N SER A 25 -14.94 -11.83 -2.10
CA SER A 25 -15.42 -12.03 -0.72
C SER A 25 -16.06 -10.75 -0.18
N ASP A 26 -15.44 -9.60 -0.45
CA ASP A 26 -15.91 -8.29 -0.02
C ASP A 26 -15.76 -7.23 -1.12
N SER A 27 -16.72 -6.30 -1.19
CA SER A 27 -16.71 -5.16 -2.10
C SER A 27 -17.12 -3.92 -1.33
N HIS A 28 -16.30 -2.88 -1.38
CA HIS A 28 -16.53 -1.64 -0.65
C HIS A 28 -16.50 -0.45 -1.62
N VAL A 29 -17.63 0.25 -1.70
CA VAL A 29 -17.82 1.43 -2.53
C VAL A 29 -18.48 2.54 -1.72
N GLY A 30 -17.95 3.76 -1.79
CA GLY A 30 -18.53 4.93 -1.14
C GLY A 30 -18.87 4.69 0.34
N LYS A 31 -20.16 4.62 0.69
CA LYS A 31 -20.63 4.49 2.08
C LYS A 31 -20.32 3.15 2.73
N ASP A 32 -20.03 2.11 1.96
CA ASP A 32 -19.74 0.78 2.51
C ASP A 32 -18.55 0.83 3.49
N PHE A 33 -17.55 1.65 3.18
CA PHE A 33 -16.37 1.87 4.02
C PHE A 33 -16.73 2.35 5.44
N LEU A 34 -17.78 3.15 5.62
CA LEU A 34 -18.21 3.65 6.93
C LEU A 34 -18.76 2.53 7.85
N SER A 35 -19.10 1.39 7.26
CA SER A 35 -19.59 0.22 7.97
C SER A 35 -18.56 -0.91 8.03
N ALA A 36 -17.71 -1.05 7.01
CA ALA A 36 -16.68 -2.07 6.91
C ALA A 36 -15.39 -1.72 7.68
N PHE A 37 -15.11 -0.43 7.88
CA PHE A 37 -13.93 0.06 8.58
C PHE A 37 -14.31 0.81 9.86
N THR A 38 -13.32 0.98 10.73
CA THR A 38 -13.38 1.81 11.93
C THR A 38 -12.36 2.94 11.81
N HIS A 39 -12.77 4.17 12.08
CA HIS A 39 -11.83 5.29 12.22
C HIS A 39 -11.12 5.19 13.58
N GLN A 40 -9.80 5.05 13.56
CA GLN A 40 -8.98 4.90 14.75
C GLN A 40 -8.58 6.27 15.29
N ALA A 41 -9.28 6.74 16.32
CA ALA A 41 -8.93 7.95 17.05
C ALA A 41 -7.85 7.64 18.10
N ILE A 42 -6.64 7.36 17.63
CA ILE A 42 -5.49 6.95 18.44
C ILE A 42 -4.34 7.96 18.27
N SER A 43 -3.42 7.99 19.23
CA SER A 43 -2.11 8.60 19.00
C SER A 43 -1.41 7.86 17.87
N ASP A 44 -0.72 8.60 17.01
CA ASP A 44 -0.03 8.01 15.87
C ASP A 44 1.12 7.10 16.32
N PRO A 45 1.11 5.79 15.98
CA PRO A 45 2.20 4.88 16.33
C PRO A 45 3.56 5.31 15.77
N THR A 46 3.55 6.06 14.67
CA THR A 46 4.74 6.61 13.98
C THR A 46 5.10 8.03 14.40
N HIS A 47 4.54 8.50 15.52
CA HIS A 47 4.84 9.79 16.15
C HIS A 47 4.66 11.02 15.24
N GLY A 48 3.75 10.94 14.27
CA GLY A 48 3.49 12.02 13.33
C GLY A 48 2.84 13.25 13.96
N ARG A 49 2.95 14.37 13.24
CA ARG A 49 2.27 15.65 13.52
C ARG A 49 0.81 15.60 13.09
N VAL A 50 0.08 14.59 13.57
CA VAL A 50 -1.28 14.27 13.16
C VAL A 50 -2.19 14.15 14.38
N ASN A 51 -3.46 14.52 14.19
CA ASN A 51 -4.54 14.18 15.11
C ASN A 51 -5.54 13.28 14.39
N TYR A 52 -5.48 11.96 14.62
CA TYR A 52 -6.47 11.05 14.05
C TYR A 52 -7.80 11.20 14.77
N VAL A 53 -8.84 11.53 14.01
CA VAL A 53 -10.17 11.80 14.57
C VAL A 53 -11.13 10.62 14.42
N SER A 54 -12.16 10.59 15.26
CA SER A 54 -13.23 9.59 15.17
C SER A 54 -14.07 9.76 13.89
N GLN A 55 -14.83 8.72 13.53
CA GLN A 55 -15.72 8.76 12.36
C GLN A 55 -16.72 9.91 12.41
N SER A 56 -17.31 10.19 13.58
CA SER A 56 -18.28 11.28 13.72
C SER A 56 -17.63 12.64 13.48
N THR A 57 -16.41 12.86 13.99
CA THR A 57 -15.65 14.09 13.77
C THR A 57 -15.19 14.20 12.32
N ALA A 58 -14.70 13.12 11.73
CA ALA A 58 -14.27 13.08 10.34
C ALA A 58 -15.41 13.43 9.38
N LEU A 59 -16.61 12.88 9.59
CA LEU A 59 -17.80 13.19 8.78
C LEU A 59 -18.27 14.64 9.01
N ALA A 60 -18.30 15.11 10.27
CA ALA A 60 -18.74 16.47 10.60
C ALA A 60 -17.82 17.55 10.02
N ASN A 61 -16.52 17.29 10.01
CA ASN A 61 -15.50 18.19 9.46
C ASN A 61 -15.19 17.93 7.99
N ASN A 62 -15.91 17.00 7.34
CA ASN A 62 -15.68 16.58 5.96
C ASN A 62 -14.21 16.16 5.72
N LEU A 63 -13.58 15.47 6.66
CA LEU A 63 -12.30 14.77 6.49
C LEU A 63 -12.50 13.39 5.86
N THR A 64 -13.65 12.77 6.14
CA THR A 64 -14.14 11.60 5.41
C THR A 64 -15.40 12.00 4.64
N PHE A 65 -15.40 11.78 3.34
CA PHE A 65 -16.60 11.91 2.50
C PHE A 65 -16.88 10.58 1.80
N ALA A 66 -18.10 10.08 1.91
CA ALA A 66 -18.48 8.79 1.34
C ALA A 66 -19.86 8.89 0.69
N SER A 67 -19.92 8.86 -0.64
CA SER A 67 -21.16 8.95 -1.40
C SER A 67 -20.97 8.42 -2.82
N GLY A 68 -22.01 7.81 -3.39
CA GLY A 68 -21.93 7.22 -4.73
C GLY A 68 -20.79 6.21 -4.83
N ASP A 69 -19.94 6.38 -5.84
CA ASP A 69 -18.73 5.60 -6.10
C ASP A 69 -17.45 6.27 -5.57
N THR A 70 -17.56 7.14 -4.56
CA THR A 70 -16.43 7.91 -4.05
C THR A 70 -16.31 7.79 -2.54
N LEU A 71 -15.12 7.38 -2.09
CA LEU A 71 -14.60 7.65 -0.75
C LEU A 71 -13.47 8.67 -0.86
N ILE A 72 -13.57 9.78 -0.15
CA ILE A 72 -12.45 10.70 0.11
C ILE A 72 -12.03 10.60 1.56
N LEU A 73 -10.72 10.47 1.78
CA LEU A 73 -10.07 10.60 3.09
C LEU A 73 -9.04 11.72 2.96
N ARG A 74 -9.25 12.84 3.66
CA ARG A 74 -8.44 14.06 3.50
C ARG A 74 -7.92 14.60 4.82
N ALA A 75 -6.80 15.32 4.72
CA ALA A 75 -6.32 16.20 5.77
C ALA A 75 -7.28 17.39 6.00
N ASP A 76 -7.22 17.98 7.19
CA ASP A 76 -7.60 19.38 7.36
C ASP A 76 -6.63 20.26 6.55
N ASP A 77 -7.17 21.11 5.69
CA ASP A 77 -6.43 22.03 4.82
C ASP A 77 -6.77 23.50 5.08
N THR A 78 -7.37 23.82 6.25
CA THR A 78 -7.84 25.17 6.60
C THR A 78 -7.28 25.70 7.91
N THR A 79 -7.01 24.82 8.89
CA THR A 79 -6.62 25.22 10.24
C THR A 79 -5.12 25.48 10.34
N VAL A 80 -4.75 26.69 10.79
CA VAL A 80 -3.39 26.98 11.27
C VAL A 80 -3.28 26.47 12.70
N LEU A 81 -2.27 25.67 12.96
CA LEU A 81 -2.03 25.06 14.27
C LEU A 81 -1.03 25.87 15.08
N SER A 82 -1.15 25.77 16.40
CA SER A 82 -0.12 26.12 17.36
C SER A 82 0.73 24.89 17.70
N ALA A 83 1.95 25.11 18.17
CA ALA A 83 2.85 24.03 18.60
C ALA A 83 2.26 23.15 19.72
N SER A 84 1.30 23.67 20.50
CA SER A 84 0.62 22.93 21.58
C SER A 84 -0.58 22.09 21.12
N ASP A 85 -1.06 22.26 19.89
CA ASP A 85 -2.15 21.44 19.36
C ASP A 85 -1.68 20.00 19.13
N ALA A 86 -2.60 19.04 19.03
CA ALA A 86 -2.24 17.62 18.86
C ALA A 86 -1.54 17.33 17.51
N GLY A 87 -1.93 18.05 16.46
CA GLY A 87 -1.43 17.86 15.10
C GLY A 87 -2.53 18.16 14.08
N ARG A 88 -2.21 18.04 12.79
CA ARG A 88 -3.19 18.27 11.71
C ARG A 88 -4.23 17.16 11.71
N ASN A 89 -5.51 17.53 11.70
CA ASN A 89 -6.56 16.52 11.70
C ASN A 89 -6.47 15.67 10.43
N SER A 90 -6.58 14.36 10.62
CA SER A 90 -6.57 13.37 9.55
C SER A 90 -7.34 12.13 10.00
N VAL A 91 -7.33 11.08 9.19
CA VAL A 91 -8.04 9.83 9.45
C VAL A 91 -7.12 8.63 9.22
N ARG A 92 -7.33 7.61 10.06
CA ARG A 92 -6.77 6.26 9.93
C ARG A 92 -7.93 5.29 10.02
N LEU A 93 -8.19 4.56 8.94
CA LEU A 93 -9.26 3.57 8.89
C LEU A 93 -8.64 2.18 8.98
N GLN A 94 -9.19 1.32 9.83
CA GLN A 94 -8.84 -0.11 9.90
C GLN A 94 -10.07 -0.96 9.58
N SER A 95 -9.94 -1.97 8.73
CA SER A 95 -11.04 -2.89 8.42
C SER A 95 -11.50 -3.62 9.68
N LYS A 96 -12.78 -3.96 9.75
CA LYS A 96 -13.32 -4.78 10.85
C LYS A 96 -13.01 -6.27 10.66
N LYS A 97 -12.99 -6.71 9.40
CA LYS A 97 -12.57 -8.07 9.02
C LYS A 97 -11.05 -8.15 8.95
N THR A 98 -10.55 -9.35 9.21
CA THR A 98 -9.16 -9.74 8.94
C THR A 98 -9.12 -10.76 7.80
N TYR A 99 -7.97 -10.86 7.13
CA TYR A 99 -7.75 -11.75 5.99
C TYR A 99 -6.40 -12.46 6.12
N THR A 100 -6.28 -13.69 5.60
CA THR A 100 -5.01 -14.44 5.56
C THR A 100 -4.55 -14.59 4.11
N GLU A 101 -4.96 -15.66 3.43
CA GLU A 101 -4.73 -15.83 1.99
C GLU A 101 -5.84 -15.12 1.25
N HIS A 102 -5.48 -14.07 0.50
CA HIS A 102 -6.46 -13.23 -0.18
C HIS A 102 -5.79 -12.35 -1.23
N VAL A 103 -6.62 -11.70 -2.03
CA VAL A 103 -6.21 -10.65 -2.95
C VAL A 103 -6.97 -9.37 -2.62
N THR A 104 -6.27 -8.25 -2.46
CA THR A 104 -6.88 -6.92 -2.45
C THR A 104 -6.67 -6.22 -3.78
N ILE A 105 -7.68 -5.51 -4.26
CA ILE A 105 -7.57 -4.59 -5.39
C ILE A 105 -8.14 -3.24 -4.97
N TRP A 106 -7.26 -2.25 -4.93
CA TRP A 106 -7.57 -0.86 -4.64
C TRP A 106 -7.64 -0.05 -5.93
N ASN A 107 -8.82 0.48 -6.25
CA ASN A 107 -8.98 1.41 -7.37
C ASN A 107 -8.89 2.85 -6.86
N ILE A 108 -7.72 3.46 -7.04
CA ILE A 108 -7.36 4.77 -6.47
C ILE A 108 -7.36 5.81 -7.58
N ARG A 109 -8.19 6.84 -7.48
CA ARG A 109 -8.20 7.98 -8.41
C ARG A 109 -7.17 9.05 -8.04
N HIS A 110 -6.92 9.21 -6.74
CA HIS A 110 -5.99 10.17 -6.18
C HIS A 110 -5.41 9.64 -4.86
N MET A 111 -4.14 9.95 -4.56
CA MET A 111 -3.51 9.71 -3.26
C MET A 111 -2.95 11.02 -2.69
N PRO A 112 -2.76 11.14 -1.36
CA PRO A 112 -2.26 12.37 -0.76
C PRO A 112 -0.91 12.80 -1.33
N GLN A 113 -0.76 14.11 -1.52
CA GLN A 113 0.49 14.75 -1.89
C GLN A 113 0.74 16.02 -1.06
N GLY A 114 2.00 16.38 -0.89
CA GLY A 114 2.49 17.57 -0.22
C GLY A 114 3.70 17.28 0.67
N CYS A 115 4.56 18.29 0.83
CA CYS A 115 5.64 18.22 1.80
C CYS A 115 5.10 17.95 3.21
N GLY A 116 5.67 16.93 3.86
CA GLY A 116 5.30 16.50 5.20
C GLY A 116 4.24 15.40 5.22
N THR A 117 3.58 15.07 4.10
CA THR A 117 2.61 13.97 4.08
C THR A 117 3.30 12.61 4.12
N TRP A 118 2.67 11.66 4.82
CA TRP A 118 3.01 10.24 4.80
C TRP A 118 1.71 9.42 4.70
N PRO A 119 1.20 9.19 3.48
CA PRO A 119 0.06 8.33 3.24
C PRO A 119 0.47 6.87 3.09
N ALA A 120 -0.40 5.97 3.57
CA ALA A 120 -0.23 4.53 3.44
C ALA A 120 -1.55 3.80 3.12
N VAL A 121 -1.45 2.78 2.28
CA VAL A 121 -2.44 1.69 2.12
C VAL A 121 -1.69 0.39 2.39
N TRP A 122 -2.07 -0.33 3.42
CA TRP A 122 -1.25 -1.40 3.99
C TRP A 122 -2.10 -2.38 4.81
N GLU A 123 -1.47 -3.43 5.29
CA GLU A 123 -2.09 -4.48 6.09
C GLU A 123 -1.25 -4.80 7.31
N VAL A 124 -1.89 -5.11 8.44
CA VAL A 124 -1.18 -5.40 9.69
C VAL A 124 -1.87 -6.49 10.49
N GLY A 125 -1.05 -7.35 11.07
CA GLY A 125 -1.46 -8.37 12.01
C GLY A 125 -1.79 -7.82 13.41
N SER A 126 -2.32 -8.67 14.27
CA SER A 126 -2.80 -8.25 15.59
C SER A 126 -1.68 -8.02 16.62
N ASP A 127 -0.56 -8.73 16.47
CA ASP A 127 0.63 -8.64 17.29
C ASP A 127 1.84 -8.18 16.46
N TRP A 128 2.01 -6.87 16.31
CA TRP A 128 3.12 -6.33 15.50
C TRP A 128 4.48 -6.43 16.22
N PRO A 129 5.58 -6.82 15.53
CA PRO A 129 5.66 -7.24 14.13
C PRO A 129 5.57 -8.78 13.96
N ASN A 130 5.20 -9.52 15.00
CA ASN A 130 5.17 -10.99 15.01
C ASN A 130 4.12 -11.58 14.06
N ASP A 131 2.99 -10.89 13.88
CA ASP A 131 1.95 -11.24 12.91
C ASP A 131 2.16 -10.53 11.55
N GLY A 132 3.25 -9.81 11.36
CA GLY A 132 3.64 -9.18 10.09
C GLY A 132 2.87 -7.90 9.72
N GLU A 133 3.45 -7.15 8.79
CA GLU A 133 2.88 -5.96 8.13
C GLU A 133 3.29 -5.94 6.65
N ILE A 134 2.35 -5.49 5.79
CA ILE A 134 2.49 -5.43 4.33
C ILE A 134 2.11 -4.02 3.86
N ASP A 135 3.10 -3.23 3.46
CA ASP A 135 2.88 -1.93 2.85
C ASP A 135 2.66 -2.07 1.35
N ILE A 136 1.46 -1.75 0.88
CA ILE A 136 1.07 -1.87 -0.53
C ILE A 136 1.38 -0.57 -1.27
N VAL A 137 0.94 0.56 -0.70
CA VAL A 137 1.23 1.90 -1.19
C VAL A 137 1.79 2.71 -0.03
N GLU A 138 3.04 3.16 -0.14
CA GLU A 138 3.66 3.96 0.91
C GLU A 138 4.77 4.88 0.33
N GLY A 139 4.90 6.05 0.95
CA GLY A 139 5.95 7.01 0.68
C GLY A 139 5.79 8.27 1.53
N VAL A 140 6.71 9.21 1.34
CA VAL A 140 6.76 10.45 2.12
C VAL A 140 7.10 11.65 1.22
N ASN A 141 6.64 12.84 1.59
CA ASN A 141 7.10 14.12 1.02
C ASN A 141 7.09 14.21 -0.53
N ASP A 142 6.08 13.63 -1.18
CA ASP A 142 5.96 13.52 -2.65
C ASP A 142 7.06 12.73 -3.35
N GLN A 143 7.90 12.01 -2.60
CA GLN A 143 9.00 11.23 -3.17
C GLN A 143 8.46 10.03 -3.93
N THR A 144 8.80 9.97 -5.22
CA THR A 144 8.52 8.84 -6.09
C THR A 144 9.75 7.94 -6.22
N PRO A 145 9.61 6.65 -6.54
CA PRO A 145 8.37 5.90 -6.80
C PRO A 145 7.71 5.37 -5.52
N ASN A 146 6.59 4.65 -5.67
CA ASN A 146 5.99 3.88 -4.58
C ASN A 146 6.98 2.85 -4.03
N GLN A 147 6.95 2.61 -2.73
CA GLN A 147 7.67 1.50 -2.10
C GLN A 147 6.65 0.55 -1.45
N SER A 148 6.72 -0.73 -1.81
CA SER A 148 6.06 -1.79 -1.03
C SER A 148 7.08 -2.45 -0.12
N THR A 149 6.72 -2.68 1.13
CA THR A 149 7.65 -3.15 2.17
C THR A 149 6.98 -4.23 2.99
N LEU A 150 7.75 -5.22 3.43
CA LEU A 150 7.31 -6.13 4.49
C LEU A 150 8.08 -5.85 5.78
N HIS A 151 7.34 -5.95 6.87
CA HIS A 151 7.83 -5.84 8.24
C HIS A 151 7.47 -7.11 9.00
N THR A 152 8.46 -7.77 9.58
CA THR A 152 8.27 -9.03 10.33
C THR A 152 9.10 -9.02 11.61
N ASN A 153 8.89 -10.03 12.46
CA ASN A 153 9.89 -10.45 13.43
C ASN A 153 11.08 -11.15 12.74
N ALA A 154 12.07 -11.58 13.54
CA ALA A 154 13.29 -12.21 13.05
C ALA A 154 13.01 -13.52 12.30
N GLY A 155 13.78 -13.79 11.23
CA GLY A 155 13.72 -15.06 10.49
C GLY A 155 13.18 -14.96 9.05
N CYS A 156 12.76 -13.77 8.62
CA CYS A 156 12.27 -13.53 7.26
C CYS A 156 13.24 -12.67 6.45
N SER A 157 13.69 -13.20 5.31
CA SER A 157 14.47 -12.43 4.34
C SER A 157 14.11 -12.79 2.90
N MET A 158 14.41 -11.88 1.99
CA MET A 158 14.13 -12.01 0.57
C MET A 158 15.40 -12.37 -0.20
N PRO A 159 15.32 -13.27 -1.20
CA PRO A 159 16.44 -13.53 -2.07
C PRO A 159 16.80 -12.25 -2.86
N SER A 160 18.11 -12.06 -3.09
CA SER A 160 18.62 -10.88 -3.80
C SER A 160 18.17 -10.80 -5.27
N SER A 161 17.84 -11.94 -5.87
CA SER A 161 17.26 -12.04 -7.22
C SER A 161 15.87 -12.65 -7.12
N ARG A 162 14.90 -11.92 -7.70
CA ARG A 162 13.47 -12.24 -7.69
C ARG A 162 12.89 -11.94 -9.05
N THR A 163 11.77 -12.58 -9.39
CA THR A 163 11.07 -12.34 -10.66
C THR A 163 10.11 -11.18 -10.43
N GLN A 164 10.64 -9.97 -10.50
CA GLN A 164 9.92 -8.74 -10.26
C GLN A 164 10.43 -7.62 -11.17
N THR A 165 9.55 -6.67 -11.49
CA THR A 165 9.91 -5.49 -12.28
C THR A 165 10.51 -4.34 -11.46
N GLY A 166 10.31 -4.34 -10.14
CA GLY A 166 10.78 -3.31 -9.22
C GLY A 166 12.18 -3.54 -8.67
N THR A 167 12.71 -2.53 -7.98
CA THR A 167 14.07 -2.54 -7.43
C THR A 167 14.05 -2.75 -5.93
N SER A 168 14.72 -3.80 -5.44
CA SER A 168 14.89 -4.06 -4.01
C SER A 168 15.68 -2.93 -3.33
N THR A 169 15.14 -2.39 -2.22
CA THR A 169 15.85 -1.42 -1.36
C THR A 169 16.48 -2.08 -0.13
N GLY A 170 15.95 -3.23 0.27
CA GLY A 170 16.49 -4.10 1.31
C GLY A 170 15.93 -5.50 1.17
N THR A 171 16.61 -6.49 1.76
CA THR A 171 16.19 -7.90 1.71
C THR A 171 15.83 -8.46 3.07
N ASN A 172 16.22 -7.83 4.18
CA ASN A 172 15.87 -8.32 5.52
C ASN A 172 14.54 -7.71 5.96
N CYS A 173 13.54 -8.52 6.25
CA CYS A 173 12.21 -8.04 6.62
C CYS A 173 12.05 -7.82 8.13
N ASP A 174 13.01 -8.29 8.94
CA ASP A 174 13.02 -8.12 10.39
C ASP A 174 13.13 -6.63 10.78
N SER A 175 12.04 -6.09 11.32
CA SER A 175 11.94 -4.70 11.74
C SER A 175 12.95 -4.34 12.84
N ALA A 176 13.27 -5.27 13.75
CA ALA A 176 14.24 -5.00 14.81
C ALA A 176 15.67 -4.93 14.26
N ALA A 177 16.02 -5.84 13.34
CA ALA A 177 17.36 -5.88 12.75
C ALA A 177 17.62 -4.77 11.74
N THR A 178 16.57 -4.21 11.13
CA THR A 178 16.67 -3.18 10.09
C THR A 178 16.38 -1.77 10.58
N ASN A 179 16.18 -1.57 11.89
CA ASN A 179 15.70 -0.31 12.46
C ASN A 179 14.43 0.17 11.74
N ASN A 180 13.49 -0.76 11.57
CA ASN A 180 12.20 -0.60 10.91
C ASN A 180 12.26 -0.22 9.43
N ALA A 181 13.36 -0.48 8.72
CA ALA A 181 13.39 -0.28 7.27
C ALA A 181 12.65 -1.40 6.51
N GLY A 182 12.59 -2.61 7.08
CA GLY A 182 11.96 -3.77 6.45
C GLY A 182 12.65 -4.19 5.14
N CYS A 183 11.99 -5.07 4.39
CA CYS A 183 12.45 -5.49 3.07
C CYS A 183 11.60 -4.82 1.98
N GLY A 184 12.08 -3.67 1.49
CA GLY A 184 11.35 -2.86 0.52
C GLY A 184 11.65 -3.20 -0.95
N VAL A 185 10.68 -2.90 -1.81
CA VAL A 185 10.80 -2.89 -3.27
C VAL A 185 10.16 -1.62 -3.82
N GLN A 186 10.96 -0.83 -4.53
CA GLN A 186 10.50 0.36 -5.25
C GLN A 186 9.93 -0.01 -6.62
N ALA A 187 8.75 0.54 -6.93
CA ALA A 187 8.12 0.37 -8.23
C ALA A 187 8.98 0.98 -9.37
N PRO A 188 8.97 0.39 -10.58
CA PRO A 188 9.88 0.81 -11.66
C PRO A 188 9.58 2.18 -12.28
N GLN A 189 8.37 2.74 -12.10
CA GLN A 189 7.98 4.01 -12.70
C GLN A 189 7.66 5.03 -11.61
N SER A 190 8.14 6.27 -11.78
CA SER A 190 7.84 7.38 -10.86
C SER A 190 6.34 7.67 -10.76
N ALA A 191 5.59 7.46 -11.84
CA ALA A 191 4.13 7.61 -11.90
C ALA A 191 3.35 6.65 -10.98
N SER A 192 4.02 5.71 -10.31
CA SER A 192 3.40 4.83 -9.31
C SER A 192 2.93 5.56 -8.05
N TYR A 193 3.47 6.73 -7.73
CA TYR A 193 3.19 7.42 -6.47
C TYR A 193 3.04 8.94 -6.62
N GLY A 194 2.37 9.57 -5.65
CA GLY A 194 2.36 11.00 -5.43
C GLY A 194 1.83 11.83 -6.62
N PRO A 195 2.39 13.04 -6.86
CA PRO A 195 1.89 13.94 -7.89
C PRO A 195 1.88 13.34 -9.31
N PRO A 196 2.88 12.55 -9.74
CA PRO A 196 2.83 11.85 -11.02
C PRO A 196 1.69 10.83 -11.14
N PHE A 197 1.38 10.06 -10.08
CA PHE A 197 0.23 9.15 -10.04
C PHE A 197 -1.10 9.92 -10.17
N ASN A 198 -1.24 10.99 -9.40
CA ASN A 198 -2.43 11.85 -9.42
C ASN A 198 -2.64 12.49 -10.81
N SER A 199 -1.55 12.95 -11.44
CA SER A 199 -1.57 13.53 -12.79
C SER A 199 -1.99 12.53 -13.87
N ALA A 200 -1.79 11.23 -13.65
CA ALA A 200 -2.25 10.17 -14.54
C ALA A 200 -3.73 9.78 -14.32
N GLY A 201 -4.42 10.37 -13.34
CA GLY A 201 -5.77 9.97 -12.92
C GLY A 201 -5.79 8.74 -12.00
N GLY A 202 -4.66 8.51 -11.34
CA GLY A 202 -4.42 7.38 -10.45
C GLY A 202 -4.27 6.04 -11.18
N GLY A 203 -4.85 4.99 -10.61
CA GLY A 203 -4.66 3.63 -11.09
C GLY A 203 -5.22 2.57 -10.16
N TRP A 204 -4.70 1.36 -10.31
CA TRP A 204 -5.01 0.22 -9.46
C TRP A 204 -3.74 -0.24 -8.76
N TYR A 205 -3.87 -0.59 -7.49
CA TYR A 205 -2.90 -1.39 -6.76
C TYR A 205 -3.55 -2.71 -6.38
N ALA A 206 -2.85 -3.82 -6.61
CA ALA A 206 -3.31 -5.12 -6.17
C ALA A 206 -2.21 -5.81 -5.35
N MET A 207 -2.62 -6.52 -4.31
CA MET A 207 -1.76 -7.36 -3.50
C MET A 207 -2.37 -8.76 -3.44
N GLU A 208 -1.59 -9.78 -3.75
CA GLU A 208 -1.94 -11.19 -3.54
C GLU A 208 -1.05 -11.75 -2.43
N ARG A 209 -1.68 -12.33 -1.41
CA ARG A 209 -1.01 -13.07 -0.35
C ARG A 209 -1.45 -14.52 -0.38
N THR A 210 -0.46 -15.41 -0.39
CA THR A 210 -0.61 -16.87 -0.28
C THR A 210 0.26 -17.39 0.86
N ASP A 211 0.25 -18.70 1.10
CA ASP A 211 1.21 -19.37 1.99
C ASP A 211 2.66 -19.37 1.47
N THR A 212 2.89 -19.06 0.20
CA THR A 212 4.21 -19.16 -0.45
C THR A 212 4.76 -17.84 -0.96
N SER A 213 3.95 -16.79 -1.08
CA SER A 213 4.41 -15.48 -1.55
C SER A 213 3.44 -14.36 -1.21
N ILE A 214 3.98 -13.14 -1.16
CA ILE A 214 3.23 -11.89 -1.24
C ILE A 214 3.68 -11.15 -2.50
N ASN A 215 2.73 -10.78 -3.37
CA ASN A 215 3.01 -10.13 -4.63
C ASN A 215 2.24 -8.81 -4.73
N VAL A 216 2.88 -7.76 -5.27
CA VAL A 216 2.23 -6.46 -5.47
C VAL A 216 2.36 -6.01 -6.93
N TRP A 217 1.22 -5.58 -7.49
CA TRP A 217 1.12 -4.98 -8.82
C TRP A 217 0.57 -3.56 -8.72
N TYR A 218 0.92 -2.75 -9.71
CA TYR A 218 0.20 -1.51 -9.98
C TYR A 218 -0.03 -1.35 -11.47
N TRP A 219 -1.12 -0.65 -11.81
CA TRP A 219 -1.41 -0.23 -13.17
C TRP A 219 -1.93 1.21 -13.16
N LEU A 220 -1.32 2.07 -13.98
CA LEU A 220 -1.81 3.43 -14.15
C LEU A 220 -3.17 3.44 -14.86
N ARG A 221 -3.99 4.44 -14.57
CA ARG A 221 -5.33 4.61 -15.14
C ARG A 221 -5.35 4.52 -16.68
N ASN A 222 -4.32 5.06 -17.30
CA ASN A 222 -4.16 5.16 -18.76
C ASN A 222 -3.33 4.02 -19.36
N ALA A 223 -2.95 3.01 -18.57
CA ALA A 223 -2.20 1.87 -19.05
C ALA A 223 -3.07 0.99 -19.98
N GLY A 224 -2.53 0.57 -21.12
CA GLY A 224 -3.23 -0.29 -22.08
C GLY A 224 -3.25 -1.77 -21.71
N ASN A 225 -2.55 -2.15 -20.63
CA ASN A 225 -2.33 -3.53 -20.21
C ASN A 225 -2.94 -3.86 -18.83
N VAL A 226 -3.92 -3.08 -18.36
CA VAL A 226 -4.65 -3.44 -17.13
C VAL A 226 -5.45 -4.72 -17.40
N PRO A 227 -5.25 -5.80 -16.62
CA PRO A 227 -6.04 -7.02 -16.76
C PRO A 227 -7.54 -6.72 -16.65
N SER A 228 -8.36 -7.38 -17.48
CA SER A 228 -9.79 -7.06 -17.56
C SER A 228 -10.55 -7.31 -16.25
N ASP A 229 -10.10 -8.29 -15.47
CA ASP A 229 -10.66 -8.64 -14.18
C ASP A 229 -10.33 -7.59 -13.11
N VAL A 230 -9.11 -7.02 -13.12
CA VAL A 230 -8.70 -5.84 -12.32
C VAL A 230 -9.49 -4.60 -12.74
N LEU A 231 -9.48 -4.28 -14.04
CA LEU A 231 -10.10 -3.06 -14.60
C LEU A 231 -11.57 -2.93 -14.21
N ASN A 232 -12.32 -4.02 -14.31
CA ASN A 232 -13.76 -4.06 -14.05
C ASN A 232 -14.10 -4.48 -12.61
N GLY A 233 -13.12 -4.95 -11.83
CA GLY A 233 -13.34 -5.64 -10.57
C GLY A 233 -14.32 -6.80 -10.74
N ALA A 234 -13.96 -7.77 -11.57
CA ALA A 234 -14.79 -8.94 -11.85
C ALA A 234 -15.16 -9.71 -10.57
N ALA A 235 -16.21 -10.53 -10.60
CA ALA A 235 -16.60 -11.37 -9.47
C ALA A 235 -15.62 -12.55 -9.23
N THR A 236 -14.85 -12.89 -10.26
CA THR A 236 -13.81 -13.92 -10.23
C THR A 236 -12.59 -13.35 -10.93
N ILE A 237 -11.42 -13.54 -10.33
CA ILE A 237 -10.13 -13.05 -10.84
C ILE A 237 -9.15 -14.22 -11.02
N ASN A 238 -8.13 -14.02 -11.85
CA ASN A 238 -7.02 -14.97 -11.97
C ASN A 238 -5.69 -14.20 -12.07
N THR A 239 -4.95 -14.20 -10.97
CA THR A 239 -3.69 -13.46 -10.78
C THR A 239 -2.59 -13.93 -11.73
N SER A 240 -2.61 -15.19 -12.20
CA SER A 240 -1.63 -15.67 -13.20
C SER A 240 -1.69 -14.95 -14.54
N ASN A 241 -2.78 -14.23 -14.84
CA ASN A 241 -2.92 -13.42 -16.05
C ASN A 241 -2.50 -11.96 -15.87
N TRP A 242 -2.03 -11.57 -14.68
CA TRP A 242 -1.71 -10.18 -14.35
C TRP A 242 -0.31 -9.74 -14.79
N GLY A 243 0.51 -10.70 -15.20
CA GLY A 243 1.92 -10.47 -15.56
C GLY A 243 2.81 -10.39 -14.33
N GLU A 244 4.05 -9.97 -14.55
CA GLU A 244 5.07 -9.92 -13.50
C GLU A 244 4.76 -8.82 -12.47
N PRO A 245 4.74 -9.13 -11.16
CA PRO A 245 4.55 -8.13 -10.12
C PRO A 245 5.72 -7.15 -10.09
N PHE A 246 5.52 -5.96 -9.52
CA PHE A 246 6.64 -5.06 -9.28
C PHE A 246 7.39 -5.42 -8.00
N ALA A 247 6.70 -6.01 -7.02
CA ALA A 247 7.30 -6.55 -5.82
C ALA A 247 6.88 -8.02 -5.66
N ASP A 248 7.88 -8.90 -5.59
CA ASP A 248 7.73 -10.32 -5.31
C ASP A 248 8.37 -10.58 -3.95
N PHE A 249 7.65 -11.18 -3.01
CA PHE A 249 8.17 -11.57 -1.71
C PHE A 249 7.98 -13.08 -1.52
N PRO A 250 8.87 -13.91 -2.09
CA PRO A 250 8.71 -15.35 -2.09
C PRO A 250 9.17 -15.98 -0.76
N ASN A 251 8.71 -17.18 -0.48
CA ASN A 251 9.03 -17.92 0.74
C ASN A 251 10.42 -18.61 0.76
N THR A 252 11.33 -18.25 -0.16
CA THR A 252 12.64 -18.90 -0.30
C THR A 252 13.46 -18.87 1.00
N ASP A 253 13.50 -17.71 1.64
CA ASP A 253 14.26 -17.47 2.88
C ASP A 253 13.36 -16.80 3.95
N CYS A 254 12.04 -17.07 3.88
CA CYS A 254 11.01 -16.53 4.77
C CYS A 254 9.78 -17.45 4.79
N ASP A 255 9.40 -17.99 5.95
CA ASP A 255 8.14 -18.73 6.04
C ASP A 255 6.96 -17.76 6.19
N ILE A 256 6.24 -17.52 5.10
CA ILE A 256 5.12 -16.56 5.08
C ILE A 256 4.03 -16.95 6.09
N THR A 257 3.82 -18.25 6.35
CA THR A 257 2.78 -18.71 7.27
C THR A 257 3.16 -18.55 8.73
N GLU A 258 4.46 -18.53 9.06
CA GLU A 258 4.95 -18.26 10.41
C GLU A 258 5.04 -16.77 10.72
N HIS A 259 5.26 -15.92 9.71
CA HIS A 259 5.50 -14.49 9.90
C HIS A 259 4.26 -13.61 9.71
N PHE A 260 3.21 -14.11 9.03
CA PHE A 260 2.03 -13.32 8.74
C PHE A 260 0.78 -13.99 9.30
N GLY A 261 0.14 -13.33 10.27
CA GLY A 261 -1.14 -13.72 10.84
C GLY A 261 -2.34 -13.24 10.02
N ALA A 262 -3.54 -13.24 10.60
CA ALA A 262 -4.70 -12.62 9.97
C ALA A 262 -4.58 -11.09 10.06
N HIS A 263 -4.65 -10.40 8.92
CA HIS A 263 -4.38 -8.97 8.82
C HIS A 263 -5.64 -8.14 8.69
N ASN A 264 -5.69 -6.98 9.35
CA ASN A 264 -6.62 -5.92 9.00
C ASN A 264 -6.02 -5.05 7.88
N LEU A 265 -6.88 -4.53 7.00
CA LEU A 265 -6.53 -3.53 6.00
C LEU A 265 -6.54 -2.15 6.63
N ILE A 266 -5.55 -1.33 6.31
CA ILE A 266 -5.41 0.05 6.81
C ILE A 266 -5.23 1.03 5.65
N ILE A 267 -5.90 2.18 5.77
CA ILE A 267 -5.64 3.36 4.95
C ILE A 267 -5.56 4.58 5.86
N ASN A 268 -4.45 5.32 5.78
CA ASN A 268 -4.22 6.49 6.61
C ASN A 268 -3.36 7.56 5.93
N LEU A 269 -3.41 8.75 6.52
CA LEU A 269 -2.51 9.85 6.20
C LEU A 269 -1.99 10.45 7.51
N THR A 270 -0.70 10.24 7.79
CA THR A 270 0.01 10.97 8.86
C THR A 270 0.86 12.09 8.26
N PHE A 271 1.55 12.84 9.14
CA PHE A 271 2.49 13.87 8.73
C PHE A 271 3.77 13.80 9.55
N CYS A 272 4.91 14.14 8.95
CA CYS A 272 6.21 14.14 9.61
C CYS A 272 6.52 12.78 10.29
N GLY A 273 6.70 12.75 11.60
CA GLY A 273 6.93 11.52 12.34
C GLY A 273 8.26 10.87 12.00
N ASP A 274 8.33 9.58 12.33
CA ASP A 274 9.57 8.80 12.35
C ASP A 274 10.25 8.71 10.97
N TRP A 275 9.46 8.72 9.88
CA TRP A 275 10.00 8.69 8.52
C TRP A 275 9.93 10.05 7.83
N ALA A 276 8.74 10.56 7.48
CA ALA A 276 8.64 11.76 6.65
C ALA A 276 9.30 12.98 7.29
N GLY A 277 9.26 13.08 8.62
CA GLY A 277 9.93 14.14 9.38
C GLY A 277 11.45 14.03 9.33
N ALA A 278 11.97 12.80 9.39
CA ALA A 278 13.41 12.53 9.40
C ALA A 278 14.09 12.88 8.06
N VAL A 279 13.40 12.65 6.93
CA VAL A 279 13.94 12.90 5.58
C VAL A 279 13.43 14.19 4.92
N TYR A 280 12.58 14.96 5.60
CA TYR A 280 11.90 16.15 5.07
C TYR A 280 12.83 17.12 4.32
N SER A 281 13.95 17.50 4.95
CA SER A 281 14.89 18.48 4.35
C SER A 281 15.66 17.88 3.17
N SER A 282 16.07 16.61 3.26
CA SER A 282 16.75 15.92 2.15
C SER A 282 15.85 15.69 0.94
N ASP A 283 14.54 15.59 1.17
CA ASP A 283 13.51 15.46 0.13
C ASP A 283 13.20 16.80 -0.56
N GLY A 284 13.89 17.89 -0.16
CA GLY A 284 13.77 19.21 -0.77
C GLY A 284 12.61 20.04 -0.21
N CYS A 285 12.00 19.61 0.90
CA CYS A 285 10.91 20.35 1.50
C CYS A 285 11.39 21.56 2.34
N PRO A 286 10.62 22.66 2.39
CA PRO A 286 11.08 23.91 2.97
C PRO A 286 10.95 23.96 4.50
N GLY A 287 12.01 24.36 5.19
CA GLY A 287 11.98 24.62 6.62
C GLY A 287 11.93 23.36 7.48
N ASP A 288 11.20 23.42 8.58
CA ASP A 288 10.98 22.32 9.51
C ASP A 288 9.61 21.66 9.26
N CYS A 289 9.56 20.32 9.28
CA CYS A 289 8.35 19.57 8.92
C CYS A 289 7.15 19.95 9.79
N THR A 290 7.31 19.94 11.12
CA THR A 290 6.24 20.24 12.07
C THR A 290 5.74 21.67 11.89
N THR A 291 6.67 22.62 11.77
CA THR A 291 6.33 24.02 11.53
C THR A 291 5.61 24.21 10.20
N TYR A 292 6.04 23.51 9.15
CA TYR A 292 5.40 23.56 7.84
C TYR A 292 3.97 23.02 7.91
N VAL A 293 3.79 21.85 8.52
CA VAL A 293 2.48 21.24 8.75
C VAL A 293 1.59 22.14 9.58
N ASP A 294 2.10 22.82 10.60
CA ASP A 294 1.30 23.71 11.46
C ASP A 294 0.85 24.98 10.73
N GLN A 295 1.74 25.61 9.98
CA GLN A 295 1.55 26.98 9.48
C GLN A 295 1.01 27.07 8.04
N ASN A 296 0.98 25.97 7.29
CA ASN A 296 0.60 25.99 5.87
C ASN A 296 -0.61 25.10 5.55
N PRO A 297 -1.79 25.32 6.16
CA PRO A 297 -2.97 24.46 5.93
C PRO A 297 -3.32 24.28 4.45
N SER A 298 -3.32 25.37 3.67
CA SER A 298 -3.68 25.31 2.25
C SER A 298 -2.76 24.42 1.39
N ALA A 299 -1.54 24.12 1.85
CA ALA A 299 -0.63 23.19 1.17
C ALA A 299 -1.17 21.74 1.16
N PHE A 300 -2.10 21.42 2.07
CA PHE A 300 -2.68 20.08 2.22
C PHE A 300 -4.03 19.91 1.49
N SER A 301 -4.41 20.87 0.63
CA SER A 301 -5.63 20.77 -0.19
C SER A 301 -5.63 19.58 -1.15
N ASN A 302 -4.44 19.10 -1.55
CA ASN A 302 -4.25 17.86 -2.32
C ASN A 302 -3.77 16.68 -1.45
N ALA A 303 -3.82 16.79 -0.12
CA ALA A 303 -3.48 15.69 0.79
C ALA A 303 -4.73 14.83 1.05
N TYR A 304 -5.20 14.14 0.02
CA TYR A 304 -6.36 13.25 0.12
C TYR A 304 -6.25 12.00 -0.75
N PHE A 305 -6.81 10.90 -0.26
CA PHE A 305 -7.17 9.75 -1.08
C PHE A 305 -8.52 9.98 -1.73
N ASP A 306 -8.66 9.64 -3.01
CA ASP A 306 -9.93 9.39 -3.69
C ASP A 306 -9.95 7.92 -4.12
N ILE A 307 -10.79 7.12 -3.47
CA ILE A 307 -10.94 5.70 -3.72
C ILE A 307 -12.28 5.47 -4.43
N ALA A 308 -12.21 4.83 -5.59
CA ALA A 308 -13.39 4.41 -6.34
C ALA A 308 -14.03 3.19 -5.69
N TRP A 309 -13.21 2.19 -5.41
CA TRP A 309 -13.64 0.97 -4.74
C TRP A 309 -12.43 0.20 -4.21
N LEU A 310 -12.69 -0.64 -3.22
CA LEU A 310 -11.82 -1.70 -2.74
C LEU A 310 -12.57 -3.02 -2.93
N LYS A 311 -11.92 -4.02 -3.49
CA LYS A 311 -12.44 -5.39 -3.59
C LYS A 311 -11.44 -6.37 -3.00
N ILE A 312 -11.96 -7.36 -2.28
CA ILE A 312 -11.20 -8.44 -1.67
C ILE A 312 -11.69 -9.76 -2.25
N TYR A 313 -10.76 -10.68 -2.48
CA TYR A 313 -10.99 -11.98 -3.08
C TYR A 313 -10.33 -13.09 -2.27
N GLU A 314 -10.99 -14.24 -2.15
CA GLU A 314 -10.54 -15.46 -1.45
C GLU A 314 -10.87 -16.72 -2.29
#